data_AF-A0A5L8WC06-F1
#
_entry.id   AF-A0A5L8WC06-F1
#
_cell.length_a   1.000
_cell.length_b   1.000
_cell.length_c   1.000
_cell.angle_alpha   90.00
_cell.angle_beta   90.00
_cell.angle_gamma   90.00
#
_symmetry.space_group_name_H-M   'P 1'
#
loop_
_entity.id
_entity.type
_entity.pdbx_description
1 polymer ?
#
loop_
_entity_poly.entity_id
_entity_poly.type
_entity_poly.pdbx_seq_one_letter_code
_entity_poly.pdbx_strand_id
1 'polypeptide(L)'
;MKILQICILILCFHLSLYAKIITTSTTNSSTGEGIGASREEAINNAIIEAIGKLNGVNIDSTKQSFVGVNSNNKKTNIEDSYKEQIIKATKGRVDAYEIDSVVQENDKYIANVTIFKTTTHKKYQIPGYKPDGRRSITVFNTSSKYQELGNILQQKIITDLIQSRKFNVLDRDSKGYYEMEKALINSSNTHKDEIYKLKNVLATDYILLFHVGGVDLKTKGNKNKIDVVLDYRVLLFATRQIKFSNTLTMSASVKGDSLVANEKLSEKIAKKISDDILNAIYPLKIAQVNNNEVVFSQTLDSDEIYECYSLGEVVKDAYTKENTARIETKSGKVQITRSTPKLSYAKILEGSVKKGDVCRPLDDVNMGVEKQHSVNPNGTVNLGW
;
A
#
# COMPACT_ATOMS: atom_id res chain seq x y z
N MET A 1 -35.26 -11.11 21.17
CA MET A 1 -34.45 -11.76 20.12
C MET A 1 -33.71 -10.80 19.19
N LYS A 2 -34.30 -9.66 18.74
CA LYS A 2 -33.60 -8.70 17.85
C LYS A 2 -32.36 -8.02 18.45
N ILE A 3 -32.36 -7.76 19.76
CA ILE A 3 -31.21 -7.15 20.46
C ILE A 3 -30.02 -8.14 20.55
N LEU A 4 -30.29 -9.43 20.71
CA LEU A 4 -29.24 -10.46 20.79
C LEU A 4 -28.54 -10.68 19.43
N GLN A 5 -29.28 -10.58 18.32
CA GLN A 5 -28.71 -10.65 16.96
C GLN A 5 -27.86 -9.43 16.61
N ILE A 6 -28.22 -8.22 17.10
CA ILE A 6 -27.41 -7.00 16.92
C ILE A 6 -26.12 -7.09 17.73
N CYS A 7 -26.16 -7.61 18.95
CA CYS A 7 -24.95 -7.83 19.75
C CYS A 7 -24.00 -8.86 19.13
N ILE A 8 -24.51 -9.94 18.51
CA ILE A 8 -23.68 -10.93 17.81
C ILE A 8 -23.08 -10.33 16.51
N LEU A 9 -23.80 -9.48 15.79
CA LEU A 9 -23.28 -8.80 14.60
C LEU A 9 -22.19 -7.76 14.94
N ILE A 10 -22.32 -7.06 16.07
CA ILE A 10 -21.30 -6.13 16.59
C ILE A 10 -20.07 -6.91 17.10
N LEU A 11 -20.28 -8.03 17.80
CA LEU A 11 -19.20 -8.86 18.33
C LEU A 11 -18.36 -9.54 17.23
N CYS A 12 -18.99 -9.93 16.11
CA CYS A 12 -18.29 -10.50 14.96
C CYS A 12 -17.51 -9.46 14.13
N PHE A 13 -17.81 -8.17 14.24
CA PHE A 13 -17.11 -7.11 13.49
C PHE A 13 -15.80 -6.63 14.15
N HIS A 14 -15.51 -7.08 15.38
CA HIS A 14 -14.28 -6.73 16.11
C HIS A 14 -13.07 -7.64 15.81
N LEU A 15 -13.24 -8.73 15.06
CA LEU A 15 -12.19 -9.72 14.83
C LEU A 15 -11.10 -9.29 13.84
N SER A 16 -11.23 -8.13 13.18
CA SER A 16 -10.26 -7.63 12.20
C SER A 16 -9.33 -6.50 12.69
N LEU A 17 -9.31 -6.21 14.00
CA LEU A 17 -8.55 -5.07 14.56
C LEU A 17 -7.24 -5.45 15.27
N TYR A 18 -6.92 -6.73 15.43
CA TYR A 18 -5.73 -7.15 16.16
C TYR A 18 -4.49 -7.20 15.26
N ALA A 19 -3.45 -6.47 15.66
CA ALA A 19 -2.10 -6.70 15.18
C ALA A 19 -1.59 -8.04 15.74
N LYS A 20 -1.04 -8.91 14.89
CA LYS A 20 -0.43 -10.17 15.32
C LYS A 20 0.69 -10.63 14.40
N ILE A 21 1.59 -11.44 14.94
CA ILE A 21 2.58 -12.17 14.17
C ILE A 21 1.93 -13.47 13.71
N ILE A 22 1.65 -13.57 12.41
CA ILE A 22 1.19 -14.81 11.80
C ILE A 22 2.42 -15.67 11.57
N THR A 23 2.45 -16.84 12.20
CA THR A 23 3.48 -17.86 11.99
C THR A 23 2.87 -18.96 11.14
N THR A 24 3.44 -19.20 9.96
CA THR A 24 3.08 -20.32 9.09
C THR A 24 4.27 -21.25 9.02
N SER A 25 4.08 -22.51 9.39
CA SER A 25 5.12 -23.53 9.31
C SER A 25 4.76 -24.50 8.21
N THR A 26 5.74 -24.79 7.34
CA THR A 26 5.59 -25.78 6.27
C THR A 26 6.69 -26.80 6.42
N THR A 27 6.32 -28.06 6.58
CA THR A 27 7.27 -29.18 6.69
C THR A 27 7.33 -29.91 5.36
N ASN A 28 8.50 -29.85 4.73
CA ASN A 28 8.81 -30.63 3.54
C ASN A 28 9.62 -31.86 3.96
N SER A 29 9.45 -32.95 3.24
CA SER A 29 10.26 -34.16 3.41
C SER A 29 10.91 -34.57 2.10
N SER A 30 11.98 -35.35 2.22
CA SER A 30 12.71 -35.91 1.09
C SER A 30 13.37 -37.21 1.52
N THR A 31 13.45 -38.17 0.62
CA THR A 31 14.09 -39.47 0.86
C THR A 31 15.45 -39.53 0.20
N GLY A 32 16.38 -40.24 0.85
CA GLY A 32 17.70 -40.52 0.30
C GLY A 32 18.14 -41.93 0.63
N GLU A 33 18.92 -42.49 -0.29
CA GLU A 33 19.59 -43.77 -0.20
C GLU A 33 21.09 -43.52 -0.09
N GLY A 34 21.74 -44.23 0.83
CA GLY A 34 23.16 -44.08 1.08
C GLY A 34 23.83 -45.43 1.28
N ILE A 35 25.01 -45.57 0.69
CA ILE A 35 25.83 -46.77 0.80
C ILE A 35 27.10 -46.43 1.58
N GLY A 36 27.50 -47.26 2.53
CA GLY A 36 28.70 -47.05 3.34
C GLY A 36 29.34 -48.35 3.83
N ALA A 37 30.61 -48.28 4.25
CA ALA A 37 31.32 -49.40 4.87
C ALA A 37 30.88 -49.65 6.32
N SER A 38 30.27 -48.65 6.96
CA SER A 38 29.57 -48.77 8.25
C SER A 38 28.12 -48.33 8.14
N ARG A 39 27.31 -48.73 9.13
CA ARG A 39 25.91 -48.30 9.27
C ARG A 39 25.80 -46.76 9.31
N GLU A 40 26.68 -46.12 10.06
CA GLU A 40 26.71 -44.66 10.24
C GLU A 40 27.11 -43.95 8.94
N GLU A 41 28.05 -44.51 8.18
CA GLU A 41 28.45 -43.96 6.89
C GLU A 41 27.30 -44.05 5.86
N ALA A 42 26.59 -45.18 5.82
CA ALA A 42 25.42 -45.36 4.96
C ALA A 42 24.31 -44.36 5.30
N ILE A 43 23.99 -44.18 6.60
CA ILE A 43 22.99 -43.20 7.07
C ILE A 43 23.41 -41.77 6.72
N ASN A 44 24.68 -41.41 6.94
CA ASN A 44 25.19 -40.08 6.58
C ASN A 44 25.05 -39.82 5.08
N ASN A 45 25.41 -40.79 4.24
CA ASN A 45 25.29 -40.68 2.78
C ASN A 45 23.83 -40.54 2.34
N ALA A 46 22.92 -41.28 2.97
CA ALA A 46 21.47 -41.21 2.71
C ALA A 46 20.91 -39.82 3.06
N ILE A 47 21.31 -39.27 4.20
CA ILE A 47 20.92 -37.91 4.62
C ILE A 47 21.47 -36.86 3.64
N ILE A 48 22.72 -36.99 3.19
CA ILE A 48 23.32 -36.08 2.22
C ILE A 48 22.53 -36.09 0.89
N GLU A 49 22.16 -37.27 0.41
CA GLU A 49 21.38 -37.41 -0.82
C GLU A 49 19.98 -36.80 -0.65
N ALA A 50 19.32 -37.07 0.48
CA ALA A 50 18.01 -36.53 0.81
C ALA A 50 18.03 -34.99 0.89
N ILE A 51 19.09 -34.39 1.47
CA ILE A 51 19.32 -32.93 1.53
C ILE A 51 19.51 -32.36 0.12
N GLY A 52 20.28 -33.05 -0.72
CA GLY A 52 20.49 -32.68 -2.12
C GLY A 52 19.18 -32.57 -2.88
N LYS A 53 18.31 -33.57 -2.72
CA LYS A 53 16.96 -33.58 -3.31
C LYS A 53 16.03 -32.49 -2.75
N LEU A 54 16.10 -32.21 -1.44
CA LEU A 54 15.20 -31.25 -0.78
C LEU A 54 15.53 -29.78 -1.09
N ASN A 55 16.81 -29.44 -1.25
CA ASN A 55 17.26 -28.05 -1.38
C ASN A 55 17.92 -27.71 -2.75
N GLY A 56 18.12 -28.68 -3.64
CA GLY A 56 18.72 -28.47 -4.97
C GLY A 56 20.19 -28.00 -4.94
N VAL A 57 20.98 -28.44 -3.94
CA VAL A 57 22.32 -27.92 -3.65
C VAL A 57 23.43 -28.88 -4.12
N ASN A 58 24.60 -28.32 -4.43
CA ASN A 58 25.82 -29.07 -4.77
C ASN A 58 26.31 -29.93 -3.57
N ILE A 59 26.33 -31.25 -3.79
CA ILE A 59 26.54 -32.34 -2.81
C ILE A 59 27.92 -32.24 -2.11
N ASP A 60 28.91 -31.66 -2.77
CA ASP A 60 30.31 -31.63 -2.28
C ASP A 60 30.50 -30.76 -1.03
N SER A 61 29.74 -29.66 -0.92
CA SER A 61 29.76 -28.78 0.26
C SER A 61 29.13 -29.42 1.50
N THR A 62 28.23 -30.39 1.29
CA THR A 62 27.51 -31.09 2.36
C THR A 62 28.35 -32.22 2.94
N LYS A 63 29.07 -32.98 2.08
CA LYS A 63 30.00 -34.03 2.52
C LYS A 63 31.04 -33.55 3.53
N GLN A 64 31.62 -32.37 3.34
CA GLN A 64 32.59 -31.77 4.28
C GLN A 64 32.04 -31.54 5.69
N SER A 65 30.72 -31.35 5.83
CA SER A 65 30.10 -31.09 7.14
C SER A 65 29.87 -32.37 7.96
N PHE A 66 29.91 -33.55 7.33
CA PHE A 66 29.71 -34.86 7.97
C PHE A 66 31.02 -35.57 8.35
N VAL A 67 32.19 -35.08 7.88
CA VAL A 67 33.52 -35.72 8.10
C VAL A 67 33.91 -35.85 9.59
N GLY A 68 33.25 -35.13 10.50
CA GLY A 68 33.55 -35.14 11.94
C GLY A 68 32.61 -35.98 12.83
N VAL A 69 31.58 -36.63 12.29
CA VAL A 69 30.59 -37.40 13.09
C VAL A 69 31.10 -38.83 13.29
N ASN A 70 32.21 -39.00 14.01
CA ASN A 70 32.74 -40.31 14.38
C ASN A 70 32.52 -40.55 15.89
N SER A 71 31.59 -41.43 16.22
CA SER A 71 31.09 -41.66 17.57
C SER A 71 32.03 -42.58 18.35
N ASN A 72 32.89 -41.99 19.17
CA ASN A 72 33.65 -42.73 20.18
C ASN A 72 33.05 -42.44 21.55
N ASN A 73 31.85 -42.95 21.87
CA ASN A 73 31.33 -42.90 23.24
C ASN A 73 30.25 -43.97 23.53
N LYS A 74 30.62 -44.95 24.35
CA LYS A 74 29.73 -45.91 25.02
C LYS A 74 28.88 -45.20 26.10
N LYS A 75 27.73 -44.60 25.75
CA LYS A 75 26.67 -44.27 26.72
C LYS A 75 25.27 -44.47 26.12
N THR A 76 24.36 -44.88 26.99
CA THR A 76 23.09 -45.60 26.76
C THR A 76 21.91 -44.77 26.20
N ASN A 77 22.15 -43.74 25.39
CA ASN A 77 21.12 -43.08 24.57
C ASN A 77 21.78 -42.58 23.27
N ILE A 78 22.08 -43.54 22.38
CA ILE A 78 22.89 -43.33 21.17
C ILE A 78 22.11 -42.54 20.10
N GLU A 79 20.79 -42.72 20.01
CA GLU A 79 19.97 -42.12 18.94
C GLU A 79 19.82 -40.60 19.08
N ASP A 80 19.57 -40.08 20.29
CA ASP A 80 19.33 -38.65 20.48
C ASP A 80 20.62 -37.81 20.35
N SER A 81 21.75 -38.34 20.84
CA SER A 81 23.07 -37.70 20.68
C SER A 81 23.50 -37.65 19.22
N TYR A 82 23.22 -38.70 18.45
CA TYR A 82 23.52 -38.74 17.02
C TYR A 82 22.60 -37.81 16.23
N LYS A 83 21.29 -37.74 16.57
CA LYS A 83 20.35 -36.78 15.98
C LYS A 83 20.81 -35.33 16.14
N GLU A 84 21.25 -34.94 17.33
CA GLU A 84 21.77 -33.59 17.56
C GLU A 84 23.03 -33.26 16.73
N GLN A 85 23.94 -34.23 16.58
CA GLN A 85 25.17 -34.04 15.81
C GLN A 85 24.86 -33.83 14.32
N ILE A 86 23.87 -34.54 13.78
CA ILE A 86 23.39 -34.37 12.40
C ILE A 86 22.74 -32.99 12.20
N ILE A 87 21.92 -32.52 13.14
CA ILE A 87 21.31 -31.18 13.06
C ILE A 87 22.40 -30.08 13.07
N LYS A 88 23.41 -30.23 13.94
CA LYS A 88 24.57 -29.32 14.02
C LYS A 88 25.42 -29.37 12.75
N ALA A 89 25.74 -30.56 12.27
CA ALA A 89 26.53 -30.79 11.04
C ALA A 89 25.81 -30.23 9.81
N THR A 90 24.50 -30.40 9.71
CA THR A 90 23.70 -29.86 8.61
C THR A 90 23.42 -28.35 8.74
N LYS A 91 23.92 -27.70 9.81
CA LYS A 91 23.72 -26.26 10.10
C LYS A 91 22.25 -25.86 10.06
N GLY A 92 21.36 -26.75 10.53
CA GLY A 92 19.92 -26.54 10.55
C GLY A 92 19.23 -26.70 9.20
N ARG A 93 19.83 -27.41 8.22
CA ARG A 93 19.14 -27.77 6.96
C ARG A 93 18.20 -28.97 7.10
N VAL A 94 18.33 -29.71 8.19
CA VAL A 94 17.45 -30.82 8.58
C VAL A 94 17.00 -30.56 10.01
N ASP A 95 15.70 -30.70 10.28
CA ASP A 95 15.16 -30.54 11.63
C ASP A 95 14.95 -31.92 12.28
N ALA A 96 14.59 -32.92 11.50
CA ALA A 96 14.47 -34.31 11.92
C ALA A 96 14.78 -35.26 10.75
N TYR A 97 15.12 -36.51 11.07
CA TYR A 97 15.20 -37.59 10.09
C TYR A 97 14.68 -38.89 10.70
N GLU A 98 14.20 -39.77 9.84
CA GLU A 98 13.71 -41.10 10.15
C GLU A 98 14.51 -42.12 9.33
N ILE A 99 15.03 -43.13 9.99
CA ILE A 99 15.75 -44.21 9.33
C ILE A 99 14.70 -45.23 8.90
N ASP A 100 14.36 -45.23 7.60
CA ASP A 100 13.31 -46.09 7.04
C ASP A 100 13.80 -47.55 6.99
N SER A 101 15.07 -47.76 6.62
CA SER A 101 15.70 -49.08 6.65
C SER A 101 17.23 -48.99 6.65
N VAL A 102 17.87 -50.02 7.19
CA VAL A 102 19.30 -50.29 7.00
C VAL A 102 19.47 -51.78 6.75
N VAL A 103 20.04 -52.14 5.60
CA VAL A 103 20.29 -53.53 5.20
C VAL A 103 21.79 -53.70 4.96
N GLN A 104 22.34 -54.85 5.35
CA GLN A 104 23.72 -55.22 5.06
C GLN A 104 23.75 -56.19 3.87
N GLU A 105 24.43 -55.80 2.79
CA GLU A 105 24.62 -56.62 1.59
C GLU A 105 26.08 -56.56 1.15
N ASN A 106 26.72 -57.71 0.89
CA ASN A 106 28.08 -57.80 0.35
C ASN A 106 29.11 -56.90 1.07
N ASP A 107 29.17 -57.00 2.40
CA ASP A 107 30.05 -56.19 3.28
C ASP A 107 29.85 -54.66 3.20
N LYS A 108 28.68 -54.21 2.69
CA LYS A 108 28.27 -52.81 2.70
C LYS A 108 26.93 -52.64 3.38
N TYR A 109 26.70 -51.46 3.94
CA TYR A 109 25.42 -51.04 4.48
C TYR A 109 24.71 -50.16 3.46
N ILE A 110 23.44 -50.44 3.22
CA ILE A 110 22.53 -49.61 2.42
C ILE A 110 21.48 -49.06 3.38
N ALA A 111 21.36 -47.74 3.47
CA ALA A 111 20.40 -47.07 4.33
C ALA A 111 19.43 -46.24 3.49
N ASN A 112 18.14 -46.32 3.82
CA ASN A 112 17.12 -45.39 3.35
C ASN A 112 16.70 -44.49 4.50
N VAL A 113 16.70 -43.18 4.25
CA VAL A 113 16.38 -42.17 5.26
C VAL A 113 15.41 -41.15 4.69
N THR A 114 14.38 -40.83 5.45
CA THR A 114 13.50 -39.69 5.21
C THR A 114 13.96 -38.53 6.08
N ILE A 115 14.24 -37.38 5.48
CA ILE A 115 14.52 -36.14 6.23
C ILE A 115 13.30 -35.25 6.24
N PHE A 116 13.17 -34.43 7.28
CA PHE A 116 12.15 -33.42 7.44
C PHE A 116 12.78 -32.05 7.65
N LYS A 117 12.29 -31.07 6.90
CA LYS A 117 12.65 -29.66 7.06
C LYS A 117 11.39 -28.81 7.21
N THR A 118 11.22 -28.23 8.39
CA THR A 118 10.19 -27.24 8.70
C THR A 118 10.73 -25.84 8.45
N THR A 119 10.12 -25.14 7.51
CA THR A 119 10.38 -23.72 7.28
C THR A 119 9.27 -22.91 7.94
N THR A 120 9.66 -22.05 8.88
CA THR A 120 8.74 -21.17 9.60
C THR A 120 8.80 -19.78 9.00
N HIS A 121 7.69 -19.35 8.40
CA HIS A 121 7.50 -18.00 7.89
C HIS A 121 6.66 -17.19 8.88
N LYS A 122 7.28 -16.16 9.44
CA LYS A 122 6.58 -15.17 10.26
C LYS A 122 6.33 -13.89 9.48
N LYS A 123 5.11 -13.36 9.61
CA LYS A 123 4.71 -12.08 9.03
C LYS A 123 3.89 -11.29 10.05
N TYR A 124 4.18 -10.00 10.17
CA TYR A 124 3.34 -9.10 10.93
C TYR A 124 2.09 -8.75 10.14
N GLN A 125 0.92 -9.04 10.70
CA GLN A 125 -0.39 -8.63 10.20
C GLN A 125 -0.68 -7.20 10.63
N ILE A 126 -0.71 -6.29 9.66
CA ILE A 126 -1.09 -4.90 9.88
C ILE A 126 -2.57 -4.85 10.30
N PRO A 127 -2.92 -4.16 11.40
CA PRO A 127 -4.32 -3.96 11.78
C PRO A 127 -5.02 -3.00 10.81
N GLY A 128 -6.33 -3.18 10.62
CA GLY A 128 -7.15 -2.28 9.78
C GLY A 128 -7.19 -2.67 8.30
N TYR A 129 -7.47 -1.69 7.44
CA TYR A 129 -7.62 -1.93 5.99
C TYR A 129 -6.27 -2.25 5.37
N LYS A 130 -6.22 -3.31 4.55
CA LYS A 130 -5.01 -3.65 3.81
C LYS A 130 -4.63 -2.49 2.88
N PRO A 131 -3.33 -2.15 2.81
CA PRO A 131 -2.86 -1.08 1.93
C PRO A 131 -2.83 -1.49 0.44
N ASP A 132 -2.90 -2.79 0.13
CA ASP A 132 -2.71 -3.37 -1.21
C ASP A 132 -3.66 -2.84 -2.29
N GLY A 133 -4.87 -2.41 -1.93
CA GLY A 133 -5.84 -1.85 -2.87
C GLY A 133 -5.66 -0.37 -3.23
N ARG A 134 -4.68 0.34 -2.64
CA ARG A 134 -4.50 1.79 -2.83
C ARG A 134 -3.09 2.12 -3.25
N ARG A 135 -2.97 3.05 -4.19
CA ARG A 135 -1.68 3.68 -4.53
C ARG A 135 -1.14 4.45 -3.33
N SER A 136 0.16 4.40 -3.11
CA SER A 136 0.82 5.24 -2.10
C SER A 136 1.22 6.60 -2.67
N ILE A 137 1.13 7.64 -1.84
CA ILE A 137 1.52 9.00 -2.22
C ILE A 137 2.29 9.67 -1.08
N THR A 138 3.30 10.46 -1.44
CA THR A 138 3.97 11.39 -0.53
C THR A 138 3.82 12.80 -1.06
N VAL A 139 3.60 13.76 -0.16
CA VAL A 139 3.45 15.18 -0.47
C VAL A 139 4.68 15.93 0.04
N PHE A 140 5.31 16.73 -0.83
CA PHE A 140 6.42 17.60 -0.45
C PHE A 140 6.15 19.05 -0.82
N ASN A 141 6.44 19.93 0.14
CA ASN A 141 6.54 21.37 -0.06
C ASN A 141 7.95 21.73 -0.56
N THR A 142 8.04 22.43 -1.70
CA THR A 142 9.32 22.96 -2.23
C THR A 142 9.35 24.49 -2.21
N SER A 143 8.56 25.13 -1.33
CA SER A 143 8.46 26.58 -1.19
C SER A 143 9.55 27.11 -0.26
N SER A 144 10.66 27.59 -0.80
CA SER A 144 11.74 28.19 0.00
C SER A 144 11.35 29.56 0.56
N LYS A 145 10.77 30.43 -0.28
CA LYS A 145 10.39 31.80 0.10
C LYS A 145 9.16 31.87 1.02
N TYR A 146 8.21 30.95 0.84
CA TYR A 146 6.94 30.92 1.55
C TYR A 146 6.79 29.61 2.35
N GLN A 147 7.85 29.24 3.09
CA GLN A 147 7.94 27.94 3.75
C GLN A 147 6.81 27.68 4.75
N GLU A 148 6.43 28.68 5.56
CA GLU A 148 5.36 28.54 6.55
C GLU A 148 4.00 28.24 5.89
N LEU A 149 3.60 29.05 4.90
CA LEU A 149 2.39 28.80 4.12
C LEU A 149 2.46 27.45 3.43
N GLY A 150 3.60 27.11 2.84
CA GLY A 150 3.82 25.82 2.22
C GLY A 150 3.61 24.66 3.21
N ASN A 151 4.13 24.74 4.43
CA ASN A 151 3.96 23.67 5.43
C ASN A 151 2.49 23.55 5.88
N ILE A 152 1.78 24.67 6.05
CA ILE A 152 0.35 24.68 6.36
C ILE A 152 -0.44 23.98 5.24
N LEU A 153 -0.15 24.33 3.98
CA LEU A 153 -0.78 23.70 2.83
C LEU A 153 -0.44 22.21 2.72
N GLN A 154 0.80 21.81 3.00
CA GLN A 154 1.21 20.41 3.00
C GLN A 154 0.35 19.57 3.96
N GLN A 155 0.15 20.06 5.19
CA GLN A 155 -0.66 19.36 6.19
C GLN A 155 -2.13 19.27 5.79
N LYS A 156 -2.70 20.35 5.23
CA LYS A 156 -4.08 20.36 4.75
C LYS A 156 -4.29 19.42 3.56
N ILE A 157 -3.38 19.43 2.58
CA ILE A 157 -3.40 18.51 1.44
C ILE A 157 -3.27 17.05 1.92
N ILE A 158 -2.35 16.76 2.84
CA ILE A 158 -2.23 15.42 3.46
C ILE A 158 -3.55 15.00 4.10
N THR A 159 -4.19 15.91 4.84
CA THR A 159 -5.48 15.66 5.51
C THR A 159 -6.57 15.30 4.50
N ASP A 160 -6.74 16.09 3.44
CA ASP A 160 -7.73 15.86 2.39
C ASP A 160 -7.49 14.52 1.67
N LEU A 161 -6.23 14.22 1.32
CA LEU A 161 -5.87 12.96 0.67
C LEU A 161 -6.13 11.75 1.58
N ILE A 162 -5.92 11.85 2.90
CA ILE A 162 -6.29 10.80 3.87
C ILE A 162 -7.82 10.63 3.91
N GLN A 163 -8.56 11.74 4.02
CA GLN A 163 -10.02 11.73 4.09
C GLN A 163 -10.67 11.16 2.83
N SER A 164 -10.04 11.36 1.66
CA SER A 164 -10.49 10.75 0.39
C SER A 164 -10.49 9.22 0.42
N ARG A 165 -9.63 8.61 1.26
CA ARG A 165 -9.38 7.16 1.34
C ARG A 165 -8.96 6.53 0.00
N LYS A 166 -8.49 7.31 -0.96
CA LYS A 166 -8.03 6.82 -2.27
C LYS A 166 -6.54 6.47 -2.31
N PHE A 167 -5.76 7.03 -1.38
CA PHE A 167 -4.32 6.81 -1.28
C PHE A 167 -3.90 6.22 0.07
N ASN A 168 -2.75 5.55 0.06
CA ASN A 168 -1.93 5.36 1.26
C ASN A 168 -0.99 6.58 1.37
N VAL A 169 -1.39 7.59 2.13
CA VAL A 169 -0.54 8.80 2.31
C VAL A 169 0.61 8.45 3.25
N LEU A 170 1.84 8.61 2.78
CA LEU A 170 3.04 8.24 3.52
C LEU A 170 3.72 9.46 4.12
N ASP A 171 3.96 9.40 5.43
CA ASP A 171 4.77 10.39 6.14
C ASP A 171 6.25 10.24 5.79
N ARG A 172 6.89 11.36 5.48
CA ARG A 172 8.33 11.46 5.21
C ARG A 172 9.01 12.57 6.00
N ASP A 173 8.27 13.30 6.82
CA ASP A 173 8.77 14.46 7.55
C ASP A 173 9.15 14.09 9.00
N SER A 174 8.56 13.03 9.57
CA SER A 174 8.84 12.57 10.95
C SER A 174 10.02 11.61 11.08
N LYS A 175 11.05 11.71 10.23
CA LYS A 175 12.16 10.71 10.16
C LYS A 175 12.85 10.47 11.51
N GLY A 176 13.01 11.51 12.33
CA GLY A 176 13.65 11.39 13.65
C GLY A 176 12.93 10.40 14.56
N TYR A 177 11.61 10.50 14.67
CA TYR A 177 10.79 9.60 15.49
C TYR A 177 10.78 8.17 14.93
N TYR A 178 10.77 8.01 13.61
CA TYR A 178 10.82 6.70 12.98
C TYR A 178 12.14 5.96 13.27
N GLU A 179 13.28 6.64 13.17
CA GLU A 179 14.58 6.03 13.47
C GLU A 179 14.75 5.73 14.97
N MET A 180 14.15 6.53 15.87
CA MET A 180 14.10 6.22 17.30
C MET A 180 13.37 4.90 17.59
N GLU A 181 12.19 4.70 17.00
CA GLU A 181 11.41 3.45 17.20
C GLU A 181 12.11 2.25 16.54
N LYS A 182 12.73 2.45 15.38
CA LYS A 182 13.53 1.41 14.72
C LYS A 182 14.76 1.04 15.56
N ALA A 183 15.39 1.99 16.24
CA ALA A 183 16.48 1.70 17.18
C ALA A 183 15.97 0.89 18.38
N LEU A 184 14.78 1.22 18.92
CA LEU A 184 14.14 0.43 19.97
C LEU A 184 13.87 -1.01 19.53
N ILE A 185 13.31 -1.22 18.33
CA ILE A 185 13.04 -2.55 17.77
C ILE A 185 14.32 -3.39 17.63
N ASN A 186 15.45 -2.76 17.30
CA ASN A 186 16.74 -3.44 17.17
C ASN A 186 17.49 -3.65 18.50
N SER A 187 17.00 -3.09 19.61
CA SER A 187 17.62 -3.25 20.92
C SER A 187 17.32 -4.62 21.54
N SER A 188 18.11 -5.03 22.54
CA SER A 188 17.89 -6.27 23.29
C SER A 188 16.62 -6.29 24.14
N ASN A 189 16.02 -5.12 24.37
CA ASN A 189 14.86 -4.95 25.25
C ASN A 189 13.53 -5.19 24.54
N THR A 190 13.54 -5.36 23.22
CA THR A 190 12.33 -5.58 22.42
C THR A 190 12.11 -7.06 22.13
N HIS A 191 10.85 -7.48 22.09
CA HIS A 191 10.51 -8.84 21.71
C HIS A 191 10.99 -9.15 20.28
N LYS A 192 11.65 -10.31 20.07
CA LYS A 192 12.33 -10.64 18.81
C LYS A 192 11.44 -10.58 17.57
N ASP A 193 10.14 -10.85 17.73
CA ASP A 193 9.19 -10.83 16.62
C ASP A 193 8.76 -9.40 16.20
N GLU A 194 9.08 -8.36 16.96
CA GLU A 194 8.79 -6.97 16.59
C GLU A 194 9.53 -6.56 15.31
N ILE A 195 10.65 -7.20 14.99
CA ILE A 195 11.40 -6.99 13.75
C ILE A 195 10.54 -7.19 12.49
N TYR A 196 9.49 -8.01 12.56
CA TYR A 196 8.59 -8.24 11.42
C TYR A 196 7.72 -7.01 11.08
N LYS A 197 7.57 -6.04 11.99
CA LYS A 197 6.92 -4.74 11.67
C LYS A 197 7.69 -3.99 10.58
N LEU A 198 9.03 -4.05 10.61
CA LEU A 198 9.89 -3.37 9.64
C LEU A 198 9.75 -3.91 8.21
N LYS A 199 9.22 -5.12 8.02
CA LYS A 199 8.94 -5.70 6.69
C LYS A 199 7.65 -5.16 6.03
N ASN A 200 6.93 -4.27 6.70
CA ASN A 200 5.67 -3.69 6.20
C ASN A 200 5.78 -2.23 5.76
N VAL A 201 7.00 -1.66 5.70
CA VAL A 201 7.20 -0.28 5.27
C VAL A 201 6.80 -0.12 3.80
N LEU A 202 5.97 0.89 3.51
CA LEU A 202 5.53 1.19 2.15
C LEU A 202 6.51 2.14 1.44
N ALA A 203 6.76 1.85 0.17
CA ALA A 203 7.35 2.79 -0.78
C ALA A 203 6.25 3.63 -1.44
N THR A 204 6.60 4.81 -1.93
CA THR A 204 5.62 5.70 -2.60
C THR A 204 5.50 5.35 -4.08
N ASP A 205 4.27 5.28 -4.59
CA ASP A 205 3.99 5.18 -6.03
C ASP A 205 4.01 6.56 -6.67
N TYR A 206 3.42 7.55 -5.98
CA TYR A 206 3.34 8.94 -6.42
C TYR A 206 4.10 9.89 -5.51
N ILE A 207 4.66 10.92 -6.13
CA ILE A 207 5.19 12.07 -5.41
C ILE A 207 4.40 13.30 -5.86
N LEU A 208 3.70 13.94 -4.94
CA LEU A 208 3.14 15.27 -5.13
C LEU A 208 4.18 16.30 -4.69
N LEU A 209 4.62 17.13 -5.62
CA LEU A 209 5.43 18.32 -5.34
C LEU A 209 4.57 19.54 -5.54
N PHE A 210 4.60 20.49 -4.60
CA PHE A 210 4.01 21.80 -4.81
C PHE A 210 4.93 22.92 -4.32
N HIS A 211 4.78 24.07 -4.96
CA HIS A 211 5.58 25.26 -4.74
C HIS A 211 4.67 26.48 -4.75
N VAL A 212 4.71 27.28 -3.68
CA VAL A 212 4.10 28.60 -3.64
C VAL A 212 5.05 29.54 -4.38
N GLY A 213 4.70 29.90 -5.62
CA GLY A 213 5.50 30.78 -6.47
C GLY A 213 5.36 32.25 -6.14
N GLY A 214 4.19 32.67 -5.63
CA GLY A 214 3.94 34.07 -5.30
C GLY A 214 2.77 34.27 -4.35
N VAL A 215 2.93 35.22 -3.44
CA VAL A 215 1.86 35.78 -2.61
C VAL A 215 1.95 37.29 -2.72
N ASP A 216 0.87 37.94 -3.16
CA ASP A 216 0.75 39.39 -3.25
C ASP A 216 -0.45 39.87 -2.41
N LEU A 217 -0.22 40.91 -1.60
CA LEU A 217 -1.18 41.49 -0.69
C LEU A 217 -1.48 42.92 -1.13
N LYS A 218 -2.68 43.14 -1.67
CA LYS A 218 -3.16 44.47 -2.06
C LYS A 218 -4.18 44.97 -1.04
N THR A 219 -3.88 46.07 -0.35
CA THR A 219 -4.77 46.70 0.61
C THR A 219 -5.67 47.74 -0.09
N LYS A 220 -6.98 47.70 0.13
CA LYS A 220 -7.94 48.70 -0.38
C LYS A 220 -8.96 49.05 0.69
N GLY A 221 -8.66 50.09 1.49
CA GLY A 221 -9.44 50.45 2.68
C GLY A 221 -9.38 49.34 3.74
N ASN A 222 -10.54 48.95 4.30
CA ASN A 222 -10.65 47.85 5.28
C ASN A 222 -10.68 46.43 4.65
N LYS A 223 -10.34 46.30 3.36
CA LYS A 223 -10.30 45.01 2.67
C LYS A 223 -8.88 44.72 2.20
N ASN A 224 -8.42 43.52 2.50
CA ASN A 224 -7.16 43.00 1.99
C ASN A 224 -7.46 42.00 0.88
N LYS A 225 -6.93 42.24 -0.32
CA LYS A 225 -6.95 41.27 -1.41
C LYS A 225 -5.65 40.51 -1.39
N ILE A 226 -5.73 39.19 -1.30
CA ILE A 226 -4.60 38.28 -1.34
C ILE A 226 -4.65 37.55 -2.68
N ASP A 227 -3.58 37.64 -3.46
CA ASP A 227 -3.37 36.90 -4.70
C ASP A 227 -2.28 35.85 -4.44
N VAL A 228 -2.57 34.56 -4.68
CA VAL A 228 -1.63 33.45 -4.48
C VAL A 228 -1.46 32.69 -5.79
N VAL A 229 -0.21 32.37 -6.13
CA VAL A 229 0.16 31.52 -7.26
C VAL A 229 0.91 30.31 -6.74
N LEU A 230 0.44 29.12 -7.10
CA LEU A 230 1.05 27.84 -6.74
C LEU A 230 1.23 26.95 -7.96
N ASP A 231 2.37 26.30 -8.06
CA ASP A 231 2.62 25.25 -9.04
C ASP A 231 2.62 23.91 -8.32
N TYR A 232 1.98 22.89 -8.90
CA TYR A 232 1.98 21.55 -8.33
C TYR A 232 2.00 20.50 -9.43
N ARG A 233 2.63 19.36 -9.11
CA ARG A 233 2.80 18.24 -10.03
C ARG A 233 2.85 16.91 -9.31
N VAL A 234 2.35 15.88 -9.99
CA VAL A 234 2.39 14.49 -9.55
C VAL A 234 3.34 13.71 -10.43
N LEU A 235 4.30 13.04 -9.82
CA LEU A 235 5.28 12.19 -10.50
C LEU A 235 5.01 10.72 -10.17
N LEU A 236 5.16 9.84 -11.16
CA LEU A 236 5.25 8.41 -10.92
C LEU A 236 6.68 8.07 -10.45
N PHE A 237 6.84 7.58 -9.23
CA PHE A 237 8.15 7.34 -8.62
C PHE A 237 9.03 6.39 -9.44
N ALA A 238 8.44 5.30 -9.96
CA ALA A 238 9.15 4.27 -10.70
C ALA A 238 9.84 4.78 -11.98
N THR A 239 9.23 5.75 -12.67
CA THR A 239 9.71 6.24 -13.97
C THR A 239 10.16 7.70 -13.95
N ARG A 240 9.91 8.41 -12.84
CA ARG A 240 10.08 9.87 -12.70
C ARG A 240 9.25 10.70 -13.69
N GLN A 241 8.30 10.09 -14.39
CA GLN A 241 7.45 10.79 -15.34
C GLN A 241 6.47 11.70 -14.59
N ILE A 242 6.38 12.97 -15.01
CA ILE A 242 5.31 13.87 -14.58
C ILE A 242 4.02 13.37 -15.21
N LYS A 243 3.10 12.96 -14.36
CA LYS A 243 1.80 12.42 -14.72
C LYS A 243 0.70 13.47 -14.73
N PHE A 244 0.86 14.50 -13.91
CA PHE A 244 -0.05 15.64 -13.84
C PHE A 244 0.73 16.86 -13.40
N SER A 245 0.40 18.04 -13.91
CA SER A 245 0.93 19.31 -13.46
C SER A 245 -0.07 20.42 -13.72
N ASN A 246 -0.17 21.38 -12.82
CA ASN A 246 -1.02 22.54 -12.98
C ASN A 246 -0.49 23.73 -12.17
N THR A 247 -1.00 24.92 -12.51
CA THR A 247 -0.74 26.17 -11.79
C THR A 247 -2.06 26.72 -11.27
N LEU A 248 -2.19 26.82 -9.95
CA LEU A 248 -3.33 27.43 -9.29
C LEU A 248 -3.05 28.91 -9.05
N THR A 249 -3.89 29.78 -9.60
CA THR A 249 -3.94 31.21 -9.25
C THR A 249 -5.24 31.50 -8.53
N MET A 250 -5.17 32.01 -7.31
CA MET A 250 -6.37 32.31 -6.52
C MET A 250 -6.31 33.70 -5.89
N SER A 251 -7.42 34.43 -6.01
CA SER A 251 -7.62 35.72 -5.36
C SER A 251 -8.68 35.61 -4.27
N ALA A 252 -8.40 36.11 -3.08
CA ALA A 252 -9.35 36.18 -1.98
C ALA A 252 -9.40 37.58 -1.37
N SER A 253 -10.61 38.04 -1.05
CA SER A 253 -10.81 39.26 -0.27
C SER A 253 -11.06 38.91 1.18
N VAL A 254 -10.16 39.30 2.07
CA VAL A 254 -10.24 39.09 3.50
C VAL A 254 -10.73 40.36 4.19
N LYS A 255 -11.75 40.20 5.05
CA LYS A 255 -12.24 41.22 5.99
C LYS A 255 -12.01 40.71 7.41
N GLY A 256 -11.45 41.54 8.29
CA GLY A 256 -11.31 41.20 9.71
C GLY A 256 -10.11 40.29 10.01
N ASP A 257 -10.14 39.71 11.22
CA ASP A 257 -9.01 39.10 11.92
C ASP A 257 -8.20 38.10 11.07
N SER A 258 -6.88 38.25 11.08
CA SER A 258 -5.94 37.69 10.10
C SER A 258 -5.89 36.16 10.15
N LEU A 259 -5.96 35.55 11.34
CA LEU A 259 -5.73 34.12 11.53
C LEU A 259 -6.84 33.23 10.95
N VAL A 260 -8.11 33.49 11.28
CA VAL A 260 -9.24 32.65 10.83
C VAL A 260 -9.45 32.77 9.32
N ALA A 261 -9.24 33.97 8.76
CA ALA A 261 -9.36 34.17 7.33
C ALA A 261 -8.22 33.52 6.54
N ASN A 262 -6.99 33.57 7.05
CA ASN A 262 -5.85 32.87 6.45
C ASN A 262 -6.03 31.34 6.51
N GLU A 263 -6.64 30.83 7.57
CA GLU A 263 -6.94 29.41 7.70
C GLU A 263 -7.95 28.94 6.64
N LYS A 264 -9.10 29.61 6.52
CA LYS A 264 -10.11 29.32 5.48
C LYS A 264 -9.54 29.45 4.07
N LEU A 265 -8.68 30.44 3.84
CA LEU A 265 -8.01 30.62 2.56
C LEU A 265 -7.12 29.41 2.24
N SER A 266 -6.30 28.98 3.21
CA SER A 266 -5.39 27.84 3.06
C SER A 266 -6.15 26.53 2.87
N GLU A 267 -7.29 26.34 3.56
CA GLU A 267 -8.20 25.21 3.33
C GLU A 267 -8.73 25.17 1.91
N LYS A 268 -9.16 26.31 1.39
CA LYS A 268 -9.67 26.39 0.02
C LYS A 268 -8.58 26.09 -1.02
N ILE A 269 -7.37 26.59 -0.82
CA ILE A 269 -6.21 26.29 -1.68
C ILE A 269 -5.91 24.79 -1.65
N ALA A 270 -5.76 24.22 -0.46
CA ALA A 270 -5.45 22.81 -0.27
C ALA A 270 -6.53 21.91 -0.87
N LYS A 271 -7.80 22.21 -0.61
CA LYS A 271 -8.95 21.46 -1.17
C LYS A 271 -8.93 21.48 -2.69
N LYS A 272 -8.69 22.63 -3.32
CA LYS A 272 -8.61 22.73 -4.79
C LYS A 272 -7.48 21.85 -5.35
N ILE A 273 -6.28 21.92 -4.76
CA ILE A 273 -5.15 21.06 -5.18
C ILE A 273 -5.48 19.58 -4.99
N SER A 274 -6.05 19.21 -3.84
CA SER A 274 -6.45 17.83 -3.53
C SER A 274 -7.51 17.32 -4.50
N ASP A 275 -8.54 18.11 -4.79
CA ASP A 275 -9.63 17.77 -5.71
C ASP A 275 -9.10 17.61 -7.15
N ASP A 276 -8.20 18.47 -7.60
CA ASP A 276 -7.57 18.34 -8.94
C ASP A 276 -6.79 17.03 -9.07
N ILE A 277 -6.00 16.68 -8.05
CA ILE A 277 -5.22 15.44 -8.02
C ILE A 277 -6.13 14.22 -7.93
N LEU A 278 -7.14 14.27 -7.06
CA LEU A 278 -8.11 13.19 -6.89
C LEU A 278 -8.90 12.97 -8.18
N ASN A 279 -9.37 14.02 -8.84
CA ASN A 279 -10.13 13.89 -10.08
C ASN A 279 -9.25 13.42 -11.25
N ALA A 280 -7.98 13.80 -11.29
CA ALA A 280 -7.03 13.32 -12.30
C ALA A 280 -6.71 11.81 -12.15
N ILE A 281 -6.57 11.31 -10.92
CA ILE A 281 -6.12 9.92 -10.65
C ILE A 281 -7.30 8.98 -10.39
N TYR A 282 -8.34 9.47 -9.72
CA TYR A 282 -9.54 8.75 -9.31
C TYR A 282 -10.81 9.57 -9.61
N PRO A 283 -11.18 9.74 -10.91
CA PRO A 283 -12.39 10.44 -11.28
C PRO A 283 -13.60 9.98 -10.47
N LEU A 284 -14.44 10.93 -10.04
CA LEU A 284 -15.65 10.64 -9.29
C LEU A 284 -16.55 9.70 -10.10
N LYS A 285 -16.96 8.59 -9.50
CA LYS A 285 -17.80 7.57 -10.13
C LYS A 285 -19.00 7.23 -9.26
N ILE A 286 -20.11 6.92 -9.92
CA ILE A 286 -21.28 6.34 -9.26
C ILE A 286 -20.92 4.96 -8.73
N ALA A 287 -20.98 4.80 -7.41
CA ALA A 287 -20.69 3.52 -6.75
C ALA A 287 -21.89 2.57 -6.83
N GLN A 288 -23.10 3.11 -6.73
CA GLN A 288 -24.35 2.35 -6.76
C GLN A 288 -25.54 3.24 -7.17
N VAL A 289 -26.58 2.64 -7.73
CA VAL A 289 -27.88 3.27 -8.00
C VAL A 289 -28.95 2.37 -7.40
N ASN A 290 -29.76 2.91 -6.47
CA ASN A 290 -30.85 2.20 -5.78
C ASN A 290 -32.10 3.07 -5.79
N ASN A 291 -33.23 2.58 -6.28
CA ASN A 291 -34.54 3.27 -6.17
C ASN A 291 -34.48 4.77 -6.55
N ASN A 292 -33.83 5.11 -7.67
CA ASN A 292 -33.62 6.49 -8.14
C ASN A 292 -32.70 7.38 -7.25
N GLU A 293 -32.03 6.81 -6.25
CA GLU A 293 -30.97 7.45 -5.47
C GLU A 293 -29.60 6.91 -5.94
N VAL A 294 -28.67 7.84 -6.17
CA VAL A 294 -27.29 7.60 -6.60
C VAL A 294 -26.39 7.70 -5.39
N VAL A 295 -25.45 6.76 -5.26
CA VAL A 295 -24.50 6.72 -4.15
C VAL A 295 -23.09 6.91 -4.66
N PHE A 296 -22.36 7.84 -4.05
CA PHE A 296 -20.93 8.06 -4.24
C PHE A 296 -20.14 7.51 -3.05
N SER A 297 -18.96 6.93 -3.34
CA SER A 297 -18.08 6.35 -2.31
C SER A 297 -17.16 7.39 -1.66
N GLN A 298 -17.61 8.63 -1.52
CA GLN A 298 -16.90 9.74 -0.92
C GLN A 298 -17.90 10.78 -0.43
N THR A 299 -17.45 11.66 0.46
CA THR A 299 -18.21 12.81 0.93
C THR A 299 -18.11 13.94 -0.10
N LEU A 300 -19.26 14.46 -0.52
CA LEU A 300 -19.44 15.59 -1.44
C LEU A 300 -20.29 16.67 -0.75
N ASP A 301 -20.20 17.89 -1.25
CA ASP A 301 -20.92 19.03 -0.69
C ASP A 301 -22.43 18.92 -0.99
N SER A 302 -23.27 19.30 -0.02
CA SER A 302 -24.73 19.26 -0.17
C SER A 302 -25.17 20.21 -1.29
N ASP A 303 -26.24 19.85 -1.98
CA ASP A 303 -26.88 20.64 -3.04
C ASP A 303 -26.04 20.83 -4.31
N GLU A 304 -24.80 20.36 -4.34
CA GLU A 304 -23.93 20.38 -5.50
C GLU A 304 -24.48 19.50 -6.63
N ILE A 305 -24.39 20.00 -7.86
CA ILE A 305 -24.92 19.36 -9.06
C ILE A 305 -23.76 18.81 -9.87
N TYR A 306 -23.92 17.56 -10.30
CA TYR A 306 -22.95 16.86 -11.11
C TYR A 306 -23.56 16.42 -12.43
N GLU A 307 -22.81 16.58 -13.51
CA GLU A 307 -23.13 15.99 -14.80
C GLU A 307 -22.39 14.67 -14.96
N CYS A 308 -23.11 13.62 -15.33
CA CYS A 308 -22.62 12.25 -15.38
C CYS A 308 -22.56 11.70 -16.81
N TYR A 309 -21.56 10.86 -17.04
CA TYR A 309 -21.18 10.35 -18.35
C TYR A 309 -20.90 8.85 -18.28
N SER A 310 -21.51 8.10 -19.21
CA SER A 310 -21.15 6.71 -19.47
C SER A 310 -19.88 6.66 -20.32
N LEU A 311 -18.90 5.86 -19.87
CA LEU A 311 -17.67 5.62 -20.60
C LEU A 311 -17.83 4.48 -21.61
N GLY A 312 -17.53 4.76 -22.87
CA GLY A 312 -17.51 3.83 -23.98
C GLY A 312 -16.11 3.30 -24.30
N GLU A 313 -15.84 3.14 -25.60
CA GLU A 313 -14.59 2.61 -26.13
C GLU A 313 -13.39 3.51 -25.82
N VAL A 314 -12.21 2.89 -25.74
CA VAL A 314 -10.94 3.59 -25.54
C VAL A 314 -10.50 4.19 -26.88
N VAL A 315 -10.28 5.50 -26.88
CA VAL A 315 -9.66 6.23 -27.99
C VAL A 315 -8.15 6.10 -27.84
N LYS A 316 -7.47 5.63 -28.88
CA LYS A 316 -6.01 5.55 -28.94
C LYS A 316 -5.46 6.61 -29.87
N ASP A 317 -4.33 7.20 -29.50
CA ASP A 317 -3.61 8.11 -30.37
C ASP A 317 -3.12 7.37 -31.64
N ALA A 318 -3.26 8.02 -32.79
CA ALA A 318 -2.94 7.40 -34.07
C ALA A 318 -1.43 7.14 -34.23
N TYR A 319 -0.57 7.95 -33.61
CA TYR A 319 0.88 7.86 -33.70
C TYR A 319 1.48 7.04 -32.57
N THR A 320 1.18 7.38 -31.31
CA THR A 320 1.80 6.73 -30.14
C THR A 320 1.13 5.41 -29.76
N LYS A 321 -0.08 5.16 -30.25
CA LYS A 321 -0.95 4.02 -29.86
C LYS A 321 -1.30 3.99 -28.37
N GLU A 322 -0.95 5.04 -27.63
CA GLU A 322 -1.31 5.17 -26.23
C GLU A 322 -2.81 5.42 -26.09
N ASN A 323 -3.37 4.94 -25.00
CA ASN A 323 -4.76 5.21 -24.66
C ASN A 323 -4.89 6.71 -24.32
N THR A 324 -5.64 7.48 -25.11
CA THR A 324 -5.82 8.93 -24.91
C THR A 324 -6.96 9.22 -23.95
N ALA A 325 -8.13 8.63 -24.21
CA ALA A 325 -9.35 8.85 -23.43
C ALA A 325 -10.35 7.71 -23.69
N ARG A 326 -11.55 7.82 -23.14
CA ARG A 326 -12.70 7.02 -23.55
C ARG A 326 -13.77 7.92 -24.15
N ILE A 327 -14.54 7.40 -25.09
CA ILE A 327 -15.73 8.10 -25.60
C ILE A 327 -16.69 8.30 -24.44
N GLU A 328 -17.15 9.53 -24.23
CA GLU A 328 -18.10 9.86 -23.17
C GLU A 328 -19.47 10.16 -23.77
N THR A 329 -20.50 9.55 -23.21
CA THR A 329 -21.90 9.85 -23.57
C THR A 329 -22.61 10.32 -22.31
N LYS A 330 -23.17 11.54 -22.35
CA LYS A 330 -23.91 12.09 -21.23
C LYS A 330 -25.03 11.12 -20.82
N SER A 331 -24.99 10.67 -19.58
CA SER A 331 -25.98 9.74 -19.02
C SER A 331 -27.03 10.44 -18.16
N GLY A 332 -26.69 11.58 -17.55
CA GLY A 332 -27.65 12.35 -16.77
C GLY A 332 -27.05 13.46 -15.91
N LYS A 333 -27.88 14.02 -15.04
CA LYS A 333 -27.48 14.97 -13.99
C LYS A 333 -27.99 14.51 -12.64
N VAL A 334 -27.20 14.72 -11.60
CA VAL A 334 -27.54 14.34 -10.22
C VAL A 334 -27.28 15.50 -9.28
N GLN A 335 -28.03 15.58 -8.18
CA GLN A 335 -27.83 16.59 -7.13
C GLN A 335 -27.65 15.92 -5.78
N ILE A 336 -26.60 16.29 -5.05
CA ILE A 336 -26.34 15.74 -3.71
C ILE A 336 -27.47 16.16 -2.76
N THR A 337 -28.09 15.19 -2.10
CA THR A 337 -29.20 15.42 -1.14
C THR A 337 -28.75 15.29 0.30
N ARG A 338 -27.76 14.42 0.57
CA ARG A 338 -27.18 14.23 1.90
C ARG A 338 -25.82 13.56 1.79
N SER A 339 -25.00 13.84 2.81
CA SER A 339 -23.68 13.23 2.94
C SER A 339 -23.51 12.63 4.34
N THR A 340 -22.77 11.54 4.39
CA THR A 340 -22.26 10.89 5.61
C THR A 340 -20.73 10.98 5.56
N PRO A 341 -20.01 10.62 6.63
CA PRO A 341 -18.54 10.70 6.62
C PRO A 341 -17.83 9.86 5.54
N LYS A 342 -18.53 8.96 4.84
CA LYS A 342 -17.94 8.03 3.86
C LYS A 342 -18.68 7.95 2.53
N LEU A 343 -19.93 8.43 2.49
CA LEU A 343 -20.82 8.25 1.35
C LEU A 343 -21.64 9.52 1.15
N SER A 344 -21.89 9.87 -0.09
CA SER A 344 -22.86 10.88 -0.48
C SER A 344 -23.98 10.25 -1.30
N TYR A 345 -25.17 10.79 -1.11
CA TYR A 345 -26.39 10.34 -1.75
C TYR A 345 -26.93 11.48 -2.57
N ALA A 346 -27.41 11.15 -3.77
CA ALA A 346 -27.86 12.12 -4.74
C ALA A 346 -29.16 11.68 -5.41
N LYS A 347 -30.03 12.64 -5.74
CA LYS A 347 -31.20 12.39 -6.57
C LYS A 347 -30.84 12.60 -8.04
N ILE A 348 -31.46 11.81 -8.92
CA ILE A 348 -31.35 11.99 -10.37
C ILE A 348 -32.25 13.15 -10.79
N LEU A 349 -31.68 14.18 -11.43
CA LEU A 349 -32.40 15.32 -11.98
C LEU A 349 -32.81 15.09 -13.43
N GLU A 350 -31.93 14.47 -14.22
CA GLU A 350 -32.08 14.29 -15.67
C GLU A 350 -31.41 12.97 -16.07
N GLY A 351 -31.97 12.28 -17.06
CA GLY A 351 -31.36 11.12 -17.69
C GLY A 351 -31.47 9.80 -16.92
N SER A 352 -30.62 8.84 -17.29
CA SER A 352 -30.58 7.48 -16.75
C SER A 352 -29.13 7.09 -16.45
N VAL A 353 -28.66 7.50 -15.29
CA VAL A 353 -27.30 7.20 -14.82
C VAL A 353 -27.18 5.76 -14.30
N LYS A 354 -25.98 5.19 -14.37
CA LYS A 354 -25.69 3.83 -13.91
C LYS A 354 -24.39 3.74 -13.11
N LYS A 355 -24.24 2.63 -12.37
CA LYS A 355 -22.99 2.32 -11.66
C LYS A 355 -21.79 2.38 -12.62
N GLY A 356 -20.75 3.09 -12.21
CA GLY A 356 -19.52 3.26 -12.97
C GLY A 356 -19.49 4.48 -13.90
N ASP A 357 -20.62 5.19 -14.09
CA ASP A 357 -20.61 6.49 -14.77
C ASP A 357 -19.70 7.46 -14.03
N VAL A 358 -18.95 8.26 -14.78
CA VAL A 358 -18.08 9.31 -14.27
C VAL A 358 -18.88 10.59 -14.15
N CYS A 359 -18.77 11.28 -13.03
CA CYS A 359 -19.50 12.52 -12.78
C CYS A 359 -18.54 13.68 -12.52
N ARG A 360 -18.87 14.88 -13.02
CA ARG A 360 -18.09 16.10 -12.84
C ARG A 360 -18.98 17.20 -12.27
N PRO A 361 -18.47 18.04 -11.36
CA PRO A 361 -19.24 19.19 -10.87
C PRO A 361 -19.61 20.07 -12.07
N LEU A 362 -20.85 20.58 -12.07
CA LEU A 362 -21.27 21.58 -13.04
C LEU A 362 -20.61 22.89 -12.62
N ASP A 363 -19.61 23.36 -13.37
CA ASP A 363 -18.76 24.49 -12.96
C ASP A 363 -19.56 25.67 -12.41
N ASP A 364 -19.18 26.10 -11.21
CA ASP A 364 -19.63 27.35 -10.62
C ASP A 364 -18.94 28.49 -11.40
N VAL A 365 -19.64 29.06 -12.38
CA VAL A 365 -19.16 30.10 -13.33
C VAL A 365 -18.58 31.37 -12.66
N ASN A 366 -18.53 31.43 -11.32
CA ASN A 366 -18.20 32.62 -10.54
C ASN A 366 -16.91 32.55 -9.71
N MET A 367 -15.87 31.84 -10.15
CA MET A 367 -14.52 32.02 -9.58
C MET A 367 -13.41 32.05 -10.62
N GLY A 368 -13.00 33.29 -10.97
CA GLY A 368 -11.63 33.64 -11.36
C GLY A 368 -11.06 32.90 -12.58
N VAL A 369 -11.16 33.56 -13.74
CA VAL A 369 -10.52 33.25 -15.03
C VAL A 369 -9.30 32.31 -14.90
N GLU A 370 -9.56 31.03 -15.13
CA GLU A 370 -8.56 29.99 -15.34
C GLU A 370 -7.85 30.32 -16.66
N LYS A 371 -6.70 30.99 -16.62
CA LYS A 371 -5.80 31.01 -17.78
C LYS A 371 -5.13 29.64 -17.88
N GLN A 372 -5.85 28.68 -18.44
CA GLN A 372 -5.28 27.43 -18.91
C GLN A 372 -4.22 27.75 -19.97
N HIS A 373 -2.93 27.70 -19.59
CA HIS A 373 -1.89 27.44 -20.58
C HIS A 373 -1.93 25.93 -20.87
N SER A 374 -2.78 25.59 -21.83
CA SER A 374 -2.79 24.36 -22.62
C SER A 374 -2.47 23.05 -21.89
N VAL A 375 -3.51 22.31 -21.48
CA VAL A 375 -3.87 21.00 -22.07
C VAL A 375 -5.40 20.88 -22.00
N ASN A 376 -6.07 21.00 -23.15
CA ASN A 376 -7.49 20.75 -23.46
C ASN A 376 -8.58 20.92 -22.36
N PRO A 377 -9.67 21.69 -22.62
CA PRO A 377 -10.81 21.86 -21.70
C PRO A 377 -11.61 20.59 -21.37
N ASN A 378 -11.32 19.46 -22.03
CA ASN A 378 -11.96 18.15 -21.79
C ASN A 378 -10.93 17.00 -21.64
N GLY A 379 -9.69 17.32 -21.27
CA GLY A 379 -8.62 16.34 -21.14
C GLY A 379 -8.67 15.58 -19.82
N THR A 380 -9.39 14.46 -19.76
CA THR A 380 -9.02 13.42 -18.79
C THR A 380 -7.60 12.98 -19.12
N VAL A 381 -6.65 13.25 -18.23
CA VAL A 381 -5.29 12.71 -18.37
C VAL A 381 -5.40 11.21 -18.15
N ASN A 382 -5.41 10.45 -19.25
CA ASN A 382 -5.25 9.01 -19.16
C ASN A 382 -3.81 8.72 -18.75
N LEU A 383 -3.64 8.30 -17.50
CA LEU A 383 -2.34 8.02 -16.90
C LEU A 383 -1.65 6.74 -17.41
N GLY A 384 -2.22 6.10 -18.44
CA GLY A 384 -1.61 4.98 -19.15
C GLY A 384 -1.67 3.68 -18.34
N TRP A 385 -2.89 3.21 -18.09
CA TRP A 385 -3.17 1.90 -17.50
C TRP A 385 -4.43 1.28 -18.08
#